data_AF-A0AAJ0ZJT4-F1
#
_entry.id   AF-A0AAJ0ZJT4-F1
#
_cell.length_a   1.000
_cell.length_b   1.000
_cell.length_c   1.000
_cell.angle_alpha   90.00
_cell.angle_beta   90.00
_cell.angle_gamma   90.00
#
_symmetry.space_group_name_H-M   'P 1'
#
loop_
_entity.id
_entity.type
_entity.pdbx_description
1 polymer ?
#
loop_
_entity_poly.entity_id
_entity_poly.type
_entity_poly.pdbx_seq_one_letter_code
_entity_poly.pdbx_strand_id
1 'polypeptide(L)'
;MKIKIALALILGLLWIQVSKAEYPVLTSKNDQCLAEIRQSTFYGNGDANSYPVLSTGPVSAGQVWKGSEGGRICVRFASNCKTLPADFYCVGSMKGFSEGQPVNGEF
;
A
#
# COMPACT_ATOMS: atom_id res chain seq x y z
N MET A 1 -31.61 55.03 5.78
CA MET A 1 -31.15 54.17 6.89
C MET A 1 -30.46 52.95 6.30
N LYS A 2 -29.21 52.71 6.69
CA LYS A 2 -28.38 51.58 6.24
C LYS A 2 -28.59 50.45 7.23
N ILE A 3 -29.11 49.31 6.80
CA ILE A 3 -29.04 48.07 7.58
C ILE A 3 -28.19 47.10 6.75
N LYS A 4 -26.90 47.02 7.13
CA LYS A 4 -25.97 46.00 6.66
C LYS A 4 -26.27 44.73 7.45
N ILE A 5 -26.96 43.76 6.85
CA ILE A 5 -27.00 42.39 7.38
C ILE A 5 -25.90 41.62 6.66
N ALA A 6 -24.72 41.62 7.25
CA ALA A 6 -23.66 40.69 6.91
C ALA A 6 -24.12 39.30 7.38
N LEU A 7 -24.85 38.60 6.52
CA LEU A 7 -25.15 37.19 6.75
C LEU A 7 -23.92 36.40 6.34
N ALA A 8 -22.98 36.29 7.28
CA ALA A 8 -21.88 35.34 7.20
C ALA A 8 -22.50 33.94 7.11
N LEU A 9 -22.65 33.42 5.89
CA LEU A 9 -22.88 32.01 5.64
C LEU A 9 -21.60 31.26 6.01
N ILE A 10 -21.41 31.11 7.32
CA ILE A 10 -20.62 30.04 7.91
C ILE A 10 -21.49 28.79 7.78
N LEU A 11 -21.72 28.33 6.54
CA LEU A 11 -22.23 26.99 6.31
C LEU A 11 -21.00 26.11 6.09
N GLY A 12 -20.59 25.51 7.20
CA GLY A 12 -19.75 24.33 7.32
C GLY A 12 -18.78 24.10 6.18
N LEU A 13 -17.49 24.31 6.46
CA LEU A 13 -16.50 23.37 5.95
C LEU A 13 -17.00 21.97 6.31
N LEU A 14 -17.66 21.35 5.34
CA LEU A 14 -17.88 19.92 5.29
C LEU A 14 -16.46 19.36 5.26
N TRP A 15 -15.91 19.07 6.43
CA TRP A 15 -14.78 18.18 6.56
C TRP A 15 -15.30 16.85 6.06
N ILE A 16 -15.27 16.67 4.73
CA ILE A 16 -15.29 15.36 4.12
C ILE A 16 -14.06 14.71 4.73
N GLN A 17 -14.29 13.93 5.79
CA GLN A 17 -13.34 12.96 6.27
C GLN A 17 -13.10 12.09 5.04
N VAL A 18 -12.02 12.39 4.31
CA VAL A 18 -11.58 11.55 3.21
C VAL A 18 -11.18 10.27 3.93
N SER A 19 -12.10 9.31 4.01
CA SER A 19 -11.81 7.99 4.53
C SER A 19 -10.58 7.51 3.78
N LYS A 20 -9.45 7.43 4.49
CA LYS A 20 -8.21 6.96 3.87
C LYS A 20 -8.47 5.53 3.48
N ALA A 21 -8.29 5.22 2.21
CA ALA A 21 -8.24 3.87 1.67
C ALA A 21 -7.33 2.94 2.50
N GLU A 22 -7.70 1.66 2.64
CA GLU A 22 -6.77 0.63 3.13
C GLU A 22 -5.95 0.11 1.94
N TYR A 23 -4.64 0.34 1.96
CA TYR A 23 -3.69 -0.19 0.97
C TYR A 23 -2.50 -0.83 1.70
N PRO A 24 -1.94 -1.93 1.17
CA PRO A 24 -0.80 -2.57 1.80
C PRO A 24 0.46 -1.74 1.55
N VAL A 25 1.32 -1.67 2.56
CA VAL A 25 2.62 -1.02 2.50
C VAL A 25 3.66 -2.03 2.97
N LEU A 26 4.71 -2.20 2.18
CA LEU A 26 5.80 -3.13 2.46
C LEU A 26 7.09 -2.34 2.60
N THR A 27 7.80 -2.53 3.71
CA THR A 27 9.08 -1.86 3.98
C THR A 27 10.20 -2.88 4.16
N SER A 28 11.32 -2.69 3.48
CA SER A 28 12.52 -3.50 3.71
C SER A 28 13.21 -3.08 5.00
N LYS A 29 13.52 -4.02 5.90
CA LYS A 29 14.27 -3.72 7.13
C LYS A 29 15.77 -3.69 6.93
N ASN A 30 16.26 -4.46 5.98
CA ASN A 30 17.69 -4.67 5.75
C ASN A 30 18.00 -4.56 4.26
N ASP A 31 19.28 -4.46 3.93
CA ASP A 31 19.73 -4.56 2.55
C ASP A 31 19.56 -6.00 2.06
N GLN A 32 18.96 -6.16 0.88
CA GLN A 32 18.79 -7.43 0.19
C GLN A 32 19.39 -7.33 -1.21
N CYS A 33 20.14 -8.35 -1.61
CA CYS A 33 20.78 -8.35 -2.92
C CYS A 33 19.82 -8.43 -4.10
N LEU A 34 18.75 -9.20 -3.95
CA LEU A 34 17.76 -9.40 -5.00
C LEU A 34 16.41 -9.63 -4.35
N ALA A 35 15.43 -8.84 -4.74
CA ALA A 35 14.03 -9.06 -4.42
C ALA A 35 13.19 -8.97 -5.69
N GLU A 36 12.04 -9.64 -5.65
CA GLU A 36 10.99 -9.48 -6.65
C GLU A 36 9.72 -9.07 -5.92
N ILE A 37 9.17 -7.94 -6.34
CA ILE A 37 7.96 -7.35 -5.78
C ILE A 37 6.86 -7.50 -6.81
N ARG A 38 5.72 -8.04 -6.39
CA ARG A 38 4.51 -8.20 -7.20
C ARG A 38 3.33 -7.55 -6.51
N GLN A 39 2.36 -7.11 -7.29
CA GLN A 39 1.18 -6.42 -6.78
C GLN A 39 -0.11 -6.93 -7.42
N SER A 40 -1.12 -7.22 -6.60
CA SER A 40 -2.50 -7.44 -7.05
C SER A 40 -3.28 -6.14 -7.03
N THR A 41 -4.05 -5.87 -8.09
CA THR A 41 -5.04 -4.79 -8.16
C THR A 41 -6.45 -5.20 -7.73
N PHE A 42 -6.65 -6.47 -7.39
CA PHE A 42 -7.97 -7.03 -7.06
C PHE A 42 -8.08 -7.34 -5.56
N TYR A 43 -9.24 -7.05 -4.98
CA TYR A 43 -9.66 -7.54 -3.67
C TYR A 43 -9.68 -9.08 -3.68
N GLY A 44 -8.87 -9.74 -2.84
CA GLY A 44 -8.96 -11.20 -2.63
C GLY A 44 -7.62 -11.96 -2.53
N ASN A 45 -7.73 -13.28 -2.39
CA ASN A 45 -6.63 -14.25 -2.27
C ASN A 45 -6.33 -14.89 -3.64
N GLY A 46 -5.21 -14.54 -4.26
CA GLY A 46 -4.75 -15.15 -5.51
C GLY A 46 -3.31 -15.65 -5.36
N ASP A 47 -2.86 -16.47 -6.30
CA ASP A 47 -1.46 -16.91 -6.38
C ASP A 47 -0.57 -15.70 -6.67
N ALA A 48 0.45 -15.47 -5.84
CA ALA A 48 1.42 -14.39 -6.04
C ALA A 48 2.07 -14.43 -7.43
N ASN A 49 2.25 -15.61 -8.02
CA ASN A 49 2.82 -15.78 -9.35
C ASN A 49 1.90 -15.29 -10.48
N SER A 50 0.60 -15.14 -10.22
CA SER A 50 -0.35 -14.56 -11.18
C SER A 50 -0.33 -13.04 -11.21
N TYR A 51 0.29 -12.41 -10.21
CA TYR A 51 0.34 -10.95 -10.11
C TYR A 51 1.45 -10.36 -10.98
N PRO A 52 1.22 -9.17 -11.56
CA PRO A 52 2.24 -8.45 -12.30
C PRO A 52 3.46 -8.11 -11.41
N VAL A 53 4.64 -8.21 -12.02
CA VAL A 53 5.91 -7.79 -11.40
C VAL A 53 5.97 -6.26 -11.38
N LEU A 54 6.10 -5.69 -10.19
CA LEU A 54 6.27 -4.26 -9.97
C LEU A 54 7.76 -3.87 -10.03
N SER A 55 8.63 -4.71 -9.45
CA SER A 55 10.07 -4.49 -9.44
C SER A 55 10.82 -5.80 -9.28
N THR A 56 12.03 -5.87 -9.85
CA THR A 56 12.98 -6.94 -9.57
C THR A 56 14.38 -6.33 -9.53
N GLY A 57 15.14 -6.60 -8.48
CA GLY A 57 16.49 -6.07 -8.33
C GLY A 57 16.96 -5.95 -6.89
N PRO A 58 18.12 -5.32 -6.67
CA PRO A 58 18.63 -5.01 -5.34
C PRO A 58 17.67 -4.11 -4.55
N VAL A 59 17.69 -4.29 -3.24
CA VAL A 59 16.84 -3.59 -2.29
C VAL A 59 17.68 -3.07 -1.14
N SER A 60 17.40 -1.85 -0.70
CA SER A 60 18.04 -1.26 0.47
C SER A 60 17.10 -1.18 1.67
N ALA A 61 17.68 -1.15 2.87
CA ALA A 61 16.94 -0.88 4.09
C ALA A 61 16.15 0.45 3.98
N GLY A 62 14.91 0.43 4.44
CA GLY A 62 13.99 1.56 4.38
C GLY A 62 13.29 1.77 3.03
N GLN A 63 13.56 0.95 2.02
CA GLN A 63 12.82 1.00 0.77
C GLN A 63 11.36 0.57 0.99
N VAL A 64 10.43 1.37 0.47
CA VAL A 64 8.98 1.18 0.66
C VAL A 64 8.28 0.94 -0.67
N TRP A 65 7.41 -0.07 -0.70
CA TRP A 65 6.47 -0.28 -1.79
C TRP A 65 5.04 -0.18 -1.28
N LYS A 66 4.20 0.46 -2.08
CA LYS A 66 2.78 0.64 -1.78
C LYS A 66 1.98 -0.14 -2.80
N GLY A 67 1.09 -1.00 -2.34
CA GLY A 67 0.11 -1.64 -3.21
C GLY A 67 -1.05 -0.70 -3.53
N SER A 68 -1.99 -1.21 -4.30
CA SER A 68 -3.26 -0.54 -4.56
C SER A 68 -4.20 -0.73 -3.37
N GLU A 69 -5.15 0.19 -3.26
CA GLU A 69 -6.28 0.05 -2.37
C GLU A 69 -6.99 -1.30 -2.56
N GLY A 70 -7.30 -1.96 -1.43
CA GLY A 70 -7.93 -3.28 -1.43
C GLY A 70 -7.08 -4.42 -2.01
N GLY A 71 -5.85 -4.11 -2.42
CA GLY A 71 -4.97 -5.05 -3.11
C GLY A 71 -4.02 -5.79 -2.17
N ARG A 72 -3.07 -6.49 -2.78
CA ARG A 72 -1.98 -7.20 -2.09
C ARG A 72 -0.64 -6.80 -2.68
N ILE A 73 0.39 -6.79 -1.85
CA ILE A 73 1.77 -6.70 -2.28
C ILE A 73 2.52 -7.94 -1.77
N CYS A 74 3.26 -8.58 -2.66
CA CYS A 74 3.98 -9.81 -2.40
C CYS A 74 5.46 -9.62 -2.72
N VAL A 75 6.33 -10.12 -1.86
CA VAL A 75 7.78 -10.09 -2.02
C VAL A 75 8.37 -11.48 -1.86
N ARG A 76 9.40 -11.74 -2.65
CA ARG A 76 10.38 -12.79 -2.38
C ARG A 76 11.76 -12.19 -2.48
N PHE A 77 12.72 -12.66 -1.69
CA PHE A 77 14.06 -12.11 -1.65
C PHE A 77 15.12 -13.20 -1.51
N ALA A 78 16.29 -12.93 -2.07
CA ALA A 78 17.45 -13.81 -2.02
C ALA A 78 18.55 -13.19 -1.16
N SER A 79 18.83 -13.81 -0.03
CA SER A 79 19.96 -13.43 0.85
C SER A 79 21.32 -13.72 0.21
N ASN A 80 21.38 -14.66 -0.73
CA ASN A 80 22.62 -15.09 -1.41
C ASN A 80 22.88 -14.40 -2.76
N CYS A 81 22.04 -13.44 -3.15
CA CYS A 81 22.19 -12.67 -4.39
C CYS A 81 22.09 -13.49 -5.70
N LYS A 82 21.65 -14.76 -5.66
CA LYS A 82 21.65 -15.64 -6.85
C LYS A 82 20.28 -16.18 -7.24
N THR A 83 19.48 -16.63 -6.27
CA THR A 83 18.25 -17.36 -6.57
C THR A 83 17.15 -16.92 -5.63
N LEU A 84 16.04 -16.45 -6.20
CA LEU A 84 14.83 -16.13 -5.44
C LEU A 84 14.12 -17.42 -5.02
N PRO A 85 13.62 -17.51 -3.77
CA PRO A 85 12.83 -18.66 -3.34
C PRO A 85 11.49 -18.74 -4.10
N ALA A 86 10.84 -19.90 -4.05
CA ALA A 86 9.53 -20.08 -4.68
C ALA A 86 8.43 -19.32 -3.94
N ASP A 87 8.53 -19.26 -2.61
CA ASP A 87 7.50 -18.69 -1.74
C ASP A 87 7.56 -17.16 -1.68
N PHE A 88 6.37 -16.55 -1.64
CA PHE A 88 6.19 -15.12 -1.45
C PHE A 88 5.69 -14.83 -0.04
N TYR A 89 6.25 -13.80 0.58
CA TYR A 89 5.64 -13.12 1.70
C TYR A 89 4.68 -12.05 1.18
N CYS A 90 3.42 -12.06 1.60
CA CYS A 90 2.41 -11.14 1.10
C CYS A 90 1.71 -10.37 2.21
N VAL A 91 1.55 -9.06 2.00
CA VAL A 91 0.77 -8.16 2.83
C VAL A 91 -0.46 -7.74 2.04
N GLY A 92 -1.64 -7.94 2.61
CA GLY A 92 -2.91 -7.63 1.95
C GLY A 92 -3.70 -6.60 2.72
N SER A 93 -4.31 -5.68 1.98
CA SER A 93 -5.49 -4.96 2.45
C SER A 93 -6.70 -5.84 2.18
N MET A 94 -7.49 -6.12 3.21
CA MET A 94 -8.72 -6.92 3.06
C MET A 94 -9.97 -6.13 3.43
N LYS A 95 -9.82 -4.91 3.95
CA LYS A 95 -10.94 -4.08 4.36
C LYS A 95 -11.24 -3.02 3.30
N GLY A 96 -12.51 -2.64 3.23
CA GLY A 96 -12.99 -1.64 2.28
C GLY A 96 -12.62 -0.21 2.69
N PHE A 97 -12.85 0.72 1.76
CA PHE A 97 -12.65 2.18 1.86
C PHE A 97 -13.07 2.82 3.21
N SER A 98 -14.02 2.22 3.94
CA SER A 98 -14.60 2.77 5.18
C SER A 98 -13.77 2.60 6.45
N GLU A 99 -12.74 1.76 6.45
CA GLU A 99 -11.98 1.40 7.67
C GLU A 99 -10.56 1.98 7.72
N GLY A 100 -10.15 2.68 6.65
CA GLY A 100 -8.77 2.54 6.21
C GLY A 100 -7.69 3.32 6.96
N GLN A 101 -6.64 2.54 7.20
CA GLN A 101 -5.26 2.92 7.46
C GLN A 101 -4.40 1.97 6.63
N PRO A 102 -3.16 2.32 6.25
CA PRO A 102 -2.30 1.39 5.54
C PRO A 102 -2.05 0.11 6.35
N VAL A 103 -2.12 -1.06 5.70
CA VAL A 103 -1.68 -2.33 6.29
C VAL A 103 -0.19 -2.45 6.07
N ASN A 104 0.58 -2.23 7.12
CA ASN A 104 2.04 -2.28 7.05
C ASN A 104 2.52 -3.72 7.26
N GLY A 105 3.45 -4.16 6.42
CA GLY A 105 4.27 -5.32 6.69
C GLY A 105 5.73 -5.06 6.33
N GLU A 106 6.58 -5.87 6.93
CA GLU A 106 8.03 -5.69 6.88
C GLU A 106 8.68 -7.04 6.56
N PHE A 107 9.82 -6.99 5.85
CA PHE A 107 10.63 -8.15 5.53
C PHE A 107 12.13 -7.84 5.67
#